data_AF-A0A4T9TJQ2-F1
#
_entry.id   AF-A0A4T9TJQ2-F1
#
_cell.length_a   1.000
_cell.length_b   1.000
_cell.length_c   1.000
_cell.angle_alpha   90.00
_cell.angle_beta   90.00
_cell.angle_gamma   90.00
#
_symmetry.space_group_name_H-M   'P 1'
#
loop_
_entity.id
_entity.type
_entity.pdbx_description
1 polymer ?
#
loop_
_entity_poly.entity_id
_entity_poly.type
_entity_poly.pdbx_seq_one_letter_code
_entity_poly.pdbx_strand_id
1 'polypeptide(L)'
;MQLPDFASFFSGRKPVKKIQDGNLVYLDGAPLLGALKLPRVAVIGMAVLMGVAAALGVWAFSQYYDATANAPKRAQEELQANLSREVDLGLPVLPSFVGADNQTIIAAVEETGATIMNTTSEDEADAGDLELAKLPEGVGLDQAAAVRLQGVTKASPAEAALLLNGAWTMNVVRSNDGVSYRLHYCDLSATSAESAIAAAMAAEGFPAETATEAGVDDAGNNFQTGKIDVSGTTCTWRVSVCPLSAVYDISGFPEGAQYVGVRLTA
;
A
#
# COMPACT_ATOMS: atom_id res chain seq x y z
N MET A 1 -21.50 -1.20 -41.16
CA MET A 1 -22.46 -1.51 -40.07
C MET A 1 -23.86 -1.24 -40.62
N GLN A 2 -24.52 -2.26 -41.17
CA GLN A 2 -25.88 -2.15 -41.71
C GLN A 2 -26.86 -2.55 -40.60
N LEU A 3 -27.81 -1.69 -40.29
CA LEU A 3 -28.92 -2.01 -39.38
C LEU A 3 -29.81 -3.08 -40.02
N PRO A 4 -30.32 -4.06 -39.27
CA PRO A 4 -31.27 -5.03 -39.80
C PRO A 4 -32.58 -4.33 -40.17
N ASP A 5 -33.10 -4.64 -41.36
CA ASP A 5 -34.37 -4.12 -41.87
C ASP A 5 -35.56 -4.71 -41.08
N PHE A 6 -36.04 -3.94 -40.10
CA PHE A 6 -37.20 -4.26 -39.27
C PHE A 6 -38.53 -4.28 -40.04
N ALA A 7 -38.58 -3.80 -41.30
CA ALA A 7 -39.82 -3.75 -42.08
C ALA A 7 -40.30 -5.15 -42.54
N SER A 8 -39.40 -6.13 -42.62
CA SER A 8 -39.73 -7.50 -43.04
C SER A 8 -40.50 -8.30 -41.98
N PHE A 9 -40.55 -7.84 -40.73
CA PHE A 9 -41.22 -8.57 -39.63
C PHE A 9 -42.77 -8.55 -39.72
N PHE A 10 -43.35 -7.65 -40.51
CA PHE A 10 -44.80 -7.42 -40.54
C PHE A 10 -45.50 -7.81 -41.86
N SER A 11 -44.79 -8.29 -42.88
CA SER A 11 -45.35 -8.49 -44.24
C SER A 11 -46.14 -9.80 -44.45
N GLY A 12 -46.44 -10.57 -43.39
CA GLY A 12 -47.10 -11.88 -43.48
C GLY A 12 -48.61 -11.92 -43.20
N ARG A 13 -49.34 -10.80 -43.17
CA ARG A 13 -50.78 -10.82 -42.83
C ARG A 13 -51.61 -11.41 -43.99
N LYS A 14 -52.08 -12.64 -43.82
CA LYS A 14 -53.09 -13.25 -44.70
C LYS A 14 -54.41 -12.47 -44.61
N PRO A 15 -55.18 -12.33 -45.71
CA PRO A 15 -56.45 -11.60 -45.70
C PRO A 15 -57.47 -12.26 -44.75
N VAL A 16 -58.21 -11.43 -44.00
CA VAL A 16 -59.23 -11.87 -43.04
C VAL A 16 -60.42 -12.46 -43.81
N LYS A 17 -60.77 -13.72 -43.51
CA LYS A 17 -61.96 -14.37 -44.08
C LYS A 17 -63.23 -13.77 -43.46
N LYS A 18 -64.22 -13.47 -44.31
CA LYS A 18 -65.54 -12.98 -43.91
C LYS A 18 -66.55 -14.13 -44.01
N ILE A 19 -67.42 -14.24 -43.01
CA ILE A 19 -68.54 -15.19 -43.01
C ILE A 19 -69.82 -14.37 -43.18
N GLN A 20 -70.66 -14.76 -44.14
CA GLN A 20 -71.92 -14.10 -44.42
C GLN A 20 -73.07 -14.96 -43.92
N ASP A 21 -73.92 -14.36 -43.08
CA ASP A 21 -75.17 -14.98 -42.60
C ASP A 21 -76.33 -14.03 -42.90
N GLY A 22 -77.13 -14.39 -43.89
CA GLY A 22 -78.14 -13.50 -44.47
C GLY A 22 -77.55 -12.17 -44.98
N ASN A 23 -78.12 -11.05 -44.53
CA ASN A 23 -77.73 -9.70 -44.97
C ASN A 23 -76.63 -9.06 -44.09
N LEU A 24 -76.05 -9.82 -43.16
CA LEU A 24 -75.02 -9.36 -42.23
C LEU A 24 -73.69 -10.08 -42.55
N VAL A 25 -72.61 -9.30 -42.61
CA VAL A 25 -71.26 -9.80 -42.89
C VAL A 25 -70.44 -9.70 -41.61
N TYR A 26 -70.06 -10.85 -41.06
CA TYR A 26 -69.22 -10.94 -39.88
C TYR A 26 -67.78 -11.30 -40.28
N LEU A 27 -66.83 -10.89 -39.46
CA LEU A 27 -65.45 -11.35 -39.57
C LEU A 27 -65.34 -12.73 -38.90
N ASP A 28 -64.66 -13.67 -39.55
CA ASP A 28 -64.45 -15.01 -39.00
C ASP A 28 -63.59 -14.94 -37.72
N GLY A 29 -64.18 -15.33 -36.59
CA GLY A 29 -63.54 -15.32 -35.28
C GLY A 29 -62.79 -16.62 -34.93
N ALA A 30 -62.93 -17.68 -35.74
CA ALA A 30 -62.25 -18.96 -35.51
C ALA A 30 -60.70 -18.86 -35.41
N PRO A 31 -60.00 -17.94 -36.13
CA PRO A 31 -58.56 -17.75 -35.98
C PRO A 31 -58.13 -17.21 -34.61
N LEU A 32 -59.03 -16.54 -33.87
CA LEU A 32 -58.74 -15.93 -32.57
C LEU A 32 -58.74 -16.94 -31.42
N LEU A 33 -59.38 -18.10 -31.61
CA LEU A 33 -59.46 -19.19 -30.62
C LEU A 33 -58.32 -20.22 -30.77
N GLY A 34 -57.46 -20.07 -31.79
CA GLY A 34 -56.30 -20.93 -31.97
C GLY A 34 -55.20 -20.60 -30.95
N ALA A 35 -54.59 -21.63 -30.35
CA ALA A 35 -53.45 -21.44 -29.44
C ALA A 35 -52.38 -20.58 -30.10
N LEU A 36 -51.95 -19.52 -29.42
CA LEU A 36 -50.88 -18.62 -29.87
C LEU A 36 -49.60 -19.43 -30.08
N LYS A 37 -49.33 -19.83 -31.33
CA LYS A 37 -48.09 -20.49 -31.72
C LYS A 37 -47.08 -19.41 -32.07
N LEU A 38 -46.14 -19.17 -31.17
CA LEU A 38 -45.01 -18.29 -31.45
C LEU A 38 -44.28 -18.79 -32.72
N PRO A 39 -43.97 -17.90 -33.67
CA PRO A 39 -43.24 -18.30 -34.87
C PRO A 39 -41.88 -18.89 -34.45
N ARG A 40 -41.48 -20.01 -35.05
CA ARG A 40 -40.25 -20.74 -34.67
C ARG A 40 -39.02 -19.83 -34.63
N VAL A 41 -38.95 -18.84 -35.52
CA VAL A 41 -37.88 -17.83 -35.56
C VAL A 41 -37.85 -16.95 -34.31
N ALA A 42 -39.02 -16.59 -33.75
CA ALA A 42 -39.08 -15.82 -32.50
C ALA A 42 -38.66 -16.67 -31.29
N VAL A 43 -39.03 -17.96 -31.27
CA VAL A 43 -38.60 -18.89 -30.20
C VAL A 43 -37.08 -19.09 -30.22
N ILE A 44 -36.51 -19.27 -31.42
CA ILE A 44 -35.05 -19.38 -31.61
C ILE A 44 -34.36 -18.08 -31.20
N GLY A 45 -34.88 -16.92 -31.62
CA GLY A 45 -34.33 -15.61 -31.23
C GLY A 45 -34.33 -15.39 -29.72
N MET A 46 -35.40 -15.77 -29.03
CA MET A 46 -35.51 -15.68 -27.57
C MET A 46 -34.52 -16.61 -26.87
N ALA A 47 -34.32 -17.84 -27.37
CA ALA A 47 -33.35 -18.78 -26.84
C ALA A 47 -31.90 -18.27 -27.00
N VAL A 48 -31.56 -17.68 -28.15
CA VAL A 48 -30.24 -17.08 -28.40
C VAL A 48 -30.00 -15.90 -27.45
N LEU A 49 -30.98 -15.00 -27.28
CA LEU A 49 -30.87 -13.87 -26.35
C LEU A 49 -30.67 -14.33 -24.90
N MET A 50 -31.40 -15.35 -24.46
CA MET A 50 -31.20 -15.92 -23.11
C MET A 50 -29.80 -16.55 -22.96
N GLY A 51 -29.29 -17.22 -24.00
CA GLY A 51 -27.93 -17.76 -24.00
C GLY A 51 -26.86 -16.67 -23.89
N VAL A 52 -27.01 -15.57 -24.62
CA VAL A 52 -26.10 -14.41 -24.54
C VAL A 52 -26.17 -13.74 -23.17
N ALA A 53 -27.37 -13.55 -22.61
CA ALA A 53 -27.54 -12.97 -21.27
C ALA A 53 -26.93 -13.87 -20.18
N ALA A 54 -27.09 -15.18 -20.27
CA ALA A 54 -26.47 -16.13 -19.34
C ALA A 54 -24.94 -16.12 -19.44
N ALA A 55 -24.37 -16.06 -20.66
CA ALA A 55 -22.92 -15.96 -20.86
C ALA A 55 -22.35 -14.65 -20.29
N LEU A 56 -23.03 -13.53 -20.49
CA LEU A 56 -22.66 -12.24 -19.89
C LEU A 56 -22.77 -12.29 -18.36
N GLY A 57 -23.79 -12.95 -17.81
CA GLY A 57 -23.94 -13.17 -16.37
C GLY A 57 -22.81 -14.00 -15.77
N VAL A 58 -22.42 -15.11 -16.41
CA VAL A 58 -21.29 -15.95 -15.97
C VAL A 58 -19.97 -15.19 -16.06
N TRP A 59 -19.74 -14.43 -17.13
CA TRP A 59 -18.53 -13.62 -17.30
C TRP A 59 -18.45 -12.51 -16.25
N ALA A 60 -19.53 -11.74 -16.05
CA ALA A 60 -19.59 -10.70 -15.03
C ALA A 60 -19.44 -11.27 -13.61
N PHE A 61 -20.06 -12.42 -13.33
CA PHE A 61 -19.91 -13.11 -12.05
C PHE A 61 -18.49 -13.64 -11.84
N SER A 62 -17.82 -14.17 -12.88
CA SER A 62 -16.43 -14.61 -12.75
C SER A 62 -15.47 -13.46 -12.45
N GLN A 63 -15.68 -12.30 -13.08
CA GLN A 63 -14.90 -11.09 -12.81
C GLN A 63 -15.15 -10.59 -11.37
N TYR A 64 -16.41 -10.56 -10.95
CA TYR A 64 -16.79 -10.18 -9.59
C TYR A 64 -16.26 -11.15 -8.53
N TYR A 65 -16.36 -12.47 -8.76
CA TYR A 65 -15.88 -13.49 -7.85
C TYR A 65 -14.36 -13.46 -7.74
N ASP A 66 -13.63 -13.29 -8.83
CA ASP A 66 -12.17 -13.19 -8.79
C ASP A 66 -11.72 -11.92 -8.04
N ALA A 67 -12.39 -10.79 -8.29
CA ALA A 67 -12.14 -9.53 -7.60
C ALA A 67 -12.48 -9.56 -6.10
N THR A 68 -13.46 -10.35 -5.67
CA THR A 68 -13.92 -10.37 -4.27
C THR A 68 -13.41 -11.55 -3.45
N ALA A 69 -13.15 -12.70 -4.06
CA ALA A 69 -12.74 -13.92 -3.35
C ALA A 69 -11.25 -14.25 -3.50
N ASN A 70 -10.64 -13.94 -4.64
CA ASN A 70 -9.25 -14.30 -4.92
C ASN A 70 -8.29 -13.12 -4.84
N ALA A 71 -8.70 -11.92 -5.26
CA ALA A 71 -7.86 -10.73 -5.15
C ALA A 71 -7.48 -10.40 -3.70
N PRO A 72 -8.38 -10.48 -2.70
CA PRO A 72 -8.00 -10.26 -1.30
C PRO A 72 -7.05 -11.34 -0.77
N LYS A 73 -7.20 -12.59 -1.22
CA LYS A 73 -6.30 -13.69 -0.84
C LYS A 73 -4.89 -13.47 -1.37
N ARG A 74 -4.76 -13.14 -2.67
CA ARG A 74 -3.46 -12.82 -3.27
C ARG A 74 -2.80 -11.60 -2.60
N ALA A 75 -3.57 -10.55 -2.33
CA ALA A 75 -3.07 -9.38 -1.62
C ALA A 75 -2.59 -9.71 -0.19
N GLN A 76 -3.28 -10.61 0.52
CA GLN A 76 -2.84 -11.09 1.83
C GLN A 76 -1.60 -11.98 1.73
N GLU A 77 -1.52 -12.86 0.74
CA GLU A 77 -0.34 -13.70 0.49
C GLU A 77 0.90 -12.84 0.17
N GLU A 78 0.75 -11.83 -0.69
CA GLU A 78 1.81 -10.86 -1.00
C GLU A 78 2.22 -10.03 0.22
N LEU A 79 1.24 -9.56 1.01
CA LEU A 79 1.51 -8.88 2.28
C LEU A 79 2.34 -9.77 3.21
N GLN A 80 1.92 -11.02 3.41
CA GLN A 80 2.63 -11.93 4.31
C GLN A 80 4.01 -12.30 3.78
N ALA A 81 4.18 -12.43 2.46
CA ALA A 81 5.48 -12.63 1.84
C ALA A 81 6.42 -11.44 2.10
N ASN A 82 5.91 -10.20 2.02
CA ASN A 82 6.69 -9.00 2.28
C ASN A 82 7.00 -8.80 3.78
N LEU A 83 6.07 -9.14 4.67
CA LEU A 83 6.28 -9.09 6.13
C LEU A 83 7.25 -10.18 6.61
N SER A 84 7.19 -11.37 6.01
CA SER A 84 8.06 -12.50 6.38
C SER A 84 9.42 -12.47 5.70
N ARG A 85 9.66 -11.48 4.83
CA ARG A 85 10.96 -11.28 4.19
C ARG A 85 11.96 -10.90 5.27
N GLU A 86 13.00 -11.72 5.43
CA GLU A 86 14.15 -11.36 6.23
C GLU A 86 14.92 -10.27 5.48
N VAL A 87 14.90 -9.05 6.03
CA VAL A 87 15.55 -7.88 5.44
C VAL A 87 16.57 -7.37 6.42
N ASP A 88 17.82 -7.27 5.97
CA ASP A 88 18.82 -6.51 6.70
C ASP A 88 18.54 -5.01 6.53
N LEU A 89 18.19 -4.36 7.64
CA LEU A 89 17.99 -2.92 7.67
C LEU A 89 19.30 -2.17 7.41
N GLY A 90 20.46 -2.76 7.71
CA GLY A 90 21.76 -2.11 7.54
C GLY A 90 21.75 -0.72 8.18
N LEU A 91 21.32 -0.64 9.44
CA LEU A 91 21.10 0.64 10.12
C LEU A 91 22.42 1.40 10.26
N PRO A 92 22.45 2.70 9.91
CA PRO A 92 23.64 3.52 10.05
C PRO A 92 23.85 3.83 11.54
N VAL A 93 25.02 3.45 12.09
CA VAL A 93 25.34 3.61 13.52
C VAL A 93 25.68 5.07 13.82
N LEU A 94 24.77 5.79 14.47
CA LEU A 94 24.85 7.25 14.65
C LEU A 94 26.12 7.72 15.38
N PRO A 95 26.61 7.04 16.44
CA PRO A 95 27.87 7.41 17.08
C PRO A 95 29.07 7.47 16.13
N SER A 96 29.08 6.67 15.06
CA SER A 96 30.21 6.64 14.12
C SER A 96 30.35 7.93 13.28
N PHE A 97 29.28 8.74 13.21
CA PHE A 97 29.25 9.97 12.43
C PHE A 97 29.51 11.23 13.26
N VAL A 98 29.73 11.11 14.57
CA VAL A 98 29.99 12.27 15.42
C VAL A 98 31.26 12.98 14.96
N GLY A 99 31.09 14.21 14.47
CA GLY A 99 32.18 15.04 13.96
C GLY A 99 32.50 14.84 12.46
N ALA A 100 31.84 13.90 11.79
CA ALA A 100 31.96 13.73 10.35
C ALA A 100 31.19 14.82 9.58
N ASP A 101 31.70 15.19 8.41
CA ASP A 101 30.99 16.03 7.44
C ASP A 101 30.01 15.20 6.58
N ASN A 102 29.13 15.88 5.84
CA ASN A 102 28.07 15.22 5.10
C ASN A 102 28.60 14.30 3.98
N GLN A 103 29.72 14.64 3.33
CA GLN A 103 30.30 13.78 2.28
C GLN A 103 30.85 12.49 2.88
N THR A 104 31.54 12.59 4.03
CA THR A 104 32.03 11.43 4.77
C THR A 104 30.88 10.52 5.21
N ILE A 105 29.78 11.10 5.70
CA ILE A 105 28.60 10.34 6.10
C ILE A 105 27.96 9.62 4.91
N ILE A 106 27.75 10.32 3.79
CA ILE A 106 27.18 9.73 2.57
C ILE A 106 28.05 8.57 2.09
N ALA A 107 29.36 8.77 1.98
CA ALA A 107 30.28 7.73 1.50
C ALA A 107 30.27 6.49 2.40
N ALA A 108 30.25 6.67 3.73
CA ALA A 108 30.20 5.57 4.68
C ALA A 108 28.89 4.76 4.57
N VAL A 109 27.77 5.42 4.32
CA VAL A 109 26.49 4.74 4.09
C VAL A 109 26.48 4.04 2.72
N GLU A 110 27.00 4.67 1.67
CA GLU A 110 27.07 4.05 0.33
C GLU A 110 27.97 2.80 0.30
N GLU A 111 29.03 2.77 1.10
CA GLU A 111 29.92 1.61 1.22
C GLU A 111 29.21 0.35 1.74
N THR A 112 28.08 0.50 2.44
CA THR A 112 27.24 -0.62 2.87
C THR A 112 26.53 -1.34 1.70
N GLY A 113 26.55 -0.76 0.50
CA GLY A 113 25.83 -1.26 -0.67
C GLY A 113 24.33 -0.97 -0.66
N ALA A 114 23.84 -0.20 0.32
CA ALA A 114 22.45 0.23 0.39
C ALA A 114 22.12 1.19 -0.77
N THR A 115 20.93 1.05 -1.34
CA THR A 115 20.40 2.03 -2.29
C THR A 115 19.87 3.23 -1.52
N ILE A 116 20.60 4.34 -1.53
CA ILE A 116 20.26 5.55 -0.79
C ILE A 116 19.79 6.65 -1.74
N MET A 117 18.78 7.39 -1.30
CA MET A 117 18.33 8.62 -1.90
C MET A 117 18.70 9.79 -0.98
N ASN A 118 19.45 10.76 -1.50
CA ASN A 118 19.67 12.02 -0.82
C ASN A 118 18.50 12.96 -1.12
N THR A 119 17.75 13.34 -0.09
CA THR A 119 16.56 14.20 -0.19
C THR A 119 16.76 15.59 0.40
N THR A 120 18.01 15.91 0.79
CA THR A 120 18.37 17.22 1.34
C THR A 120 17.97 18.33 0.37
N SER A 121 17.18 19.28 0.84
CA SER A 121 16.85 20.49 0.07
C SER A 121 18.06 21.43 -0.04
N GLU A 122 18.02 22.38 -0.97
CA GLU A 122 19.10 23.37 -1.15
C GLU A 122 19.29 24.20 0.13
N ASP A 123 18.21 24.65 0.76
CA ASP A 123 18.24 25.42 2.01
C ASP A 123 18.84 24.61 3.18
N GLU A 124 18.52 23.31 3.27
CA GLU A 124 19.09 22.41 4.28
C GLU A 124 20.58 22.16 4.02
N ALA A 125 20.96 21.95 2.76
CA ALA A 125 22.35 21.75 2.38
C ALA A 125 23.20 22.99 2.70
N ASP A 126 22.67 24.18 2.45
CA ASP A 126 23.31 25.46 2.80
C ASP A 126 23.44 25.66 4.32
N ALA A 127 22.50 25.13 5.10
CA ALA A 127 22.59 25.07 6.57
C ALA A 127 23.58 24.00 7.07
N GLY A 128 24.09 23.14 6.18
CA GLY A 128 24.95 22.01 6.52
C GLY A 128 24.21 20.76 6.98
N ASP A 129 22.89 20.74 6.84
CA ASP A 129 22.03 19.59 7.16
C ASP A 129 22.14 18.51 6.08
N LEU A 130 21.63 17.32 6.40
CA LEU A 130 21.61 16.16 5.52
C LEU A 130 20.35 15.33 5.77
N GLU A 131 19.64 14.96 4.71
CA GLU A 131 18.53 13.98 4.75
C GLU A 131 18.83 12.84 3.77
N LEU A 132 18.93 11.62 4.29
CA LEU A 132 19.13 10.39 3.53
C LEU A 132 17.96 9.44 3.77
N ALA A 133 17.55 8.72 2.73
CA ALA A 133 16.55 7.66 2.82
C ALA A 133 17.07 6.39 2.14
N LYS A 134 17.10 5.27 2.86
CA LYS A 134 17.34 3.96 2.27
C LYS A 134 16.09 3.44 1.58
N LEU A 135 16.26 2.97 0.36
CA LEU A 135 15.23 2.25 -0.36
C LEU A 135 15.31 0.74 -0.07
N PRO A 136 14.17 0.06 0.11
CA PRO A 136 14.16 -1.39 0.19
C PRO A 136 14.60 -2.03 -1.13
N GLU A 137 15.14 -3.24 -1.04
CA GLU A 137 15.49 -4.01 -2.23
C GLU A 137 14.29 -4.24 -3.14
N GLY A 138 14.50 -4.01 -4.44
CA GLY A 138 13.47 -4.13 -5.48
C GLY A 138 12.61 -2.88 -5.69
N VAL A 139 12.80 -1.82 -4.88
CA VAL A 139 12.09 -0.54 -5.06
C VAL A 139 12.94 0.41 -5.90
N GLY A 140 12.41 0.80 -7.06
CA GLY A 140 13.02 1.80 -7.93
C GLY A 140 12.87 3.23 -7.37
N LEU A 141 13.74 4.14 -7.82
CA LEU A 141 13.69 5.56 -7.45
C LEU A 141 12.38 6.24 -7.86
N ASP A 142 11.80 5.82 -8.98
CA ASP A 142 10.51 6.27 -9.50
C ASP A 142 9.34 5.85 -8.60
N GLN A 143 9.35 4.60 -8.14
CA GLN A 143 8.37 4.10 -7.17
C GLN A 143 8.53 4.81 -5.81
N ALA A 144 9.76 5.00 -5.35
CA ALA A 144 10.03 5.74 -4.11
C ALA A 144 9.55 7.19 -4.16
N ALA A 145 9.78 7.89 -5.29
CA ALA A 145 9.28 9.23 -5.51
C ALA A 145 7.75 9.30 -5.53
N ALA A 146 7.08 8.33 -6.18
CA ALA A 146 5.62 8.23 -6.19
C ALA A 146 5.05 8.04 -4.77
N VAL A 147 5.67 7.17 -3.96
CA VAL A 147 5.27 6.93 -2.56
C VAL A 147 5.48 8.18 -1.70
N ARG A 148 6.59 8.90 -1.84
CA ARG A 148 6.83 10.14 -1.07
C ARG A 148 5.80 11.23 -1.41
N LEU A 149 5.34 11.29 -2.67
CA LEU A 149 4.29 12.22 -3.10
C LEU A 149 2.89 11.82 -2.64
N GLN A 150 2.58 10.53 -2.61
CA GLN A 150 1.23 10.03 -2.30
C GLN A 150 1.02 9.76 -0.81
N GLY A 151 2.09 9.46 -0.08
CA GLY A 151 2.10 9.02 1.31
C GLY A 151 1.94 7.50 1.43
N VAL A 152 2.70 6.88 2.33
CA VAL A 152 2.65 5.41 2.59
C VAL A 152 1.27 4.93 2.99
N THR A 153 0.45 5.79 3.63
CA THR A 153 -0.94 5.48 4.02
C THR A 153 -1.90 5.31 2.84
N LYS A 154 -1.53 5.75 1.63
CA LYS A 154 -2.31 5.53 0.40
C LYS A 154 -1.84 4.33 -0.41
N ALA A 155 -0.72 3.70 -0.02
CA ALA A 155 -0.24 2.50 -0.65
C ALA A 155 -1.11 1.29 -0.26
N SER A 156 -1.09 0.23 -1.07
CA SER A 156 -1.71 -1.03 -0.66
C SER A 156 -0.96 -1.63 0.55
N PRO A 157 -1.60 -2.46 1.40
CA PRO A 157 -0.91 -3.06 2.54
C PRO A 157 0.36 -3.83 2.16
N ALA A 158 0.32 -4.60 1.06
CA ALA A 158 1.47 -5.35 0.58
C ALA A 158 2.61 -4.45 0.11
N GLU A 159 2.29 -3.36 -0.61
CA GLU A 159 3.26 -2.35 -1.03
C GLU A 159 3.84 -1.61 0.17
N ALA A 160 3.02 -1.22 1.13
CA ALA A 160 3.50 -0.60 2.36
C ALA A 160 4.39 -1.54 3.16
N ALA A 161 4.10 -2.84 3.22
CA ALA A 161 4.97 -3.82 3.86
C ALA A 161 6.33 -3.92 3.15
N LEU A 162 6.35 -3.90 1.81
CA LEU A 162 7.58 -3.86 1.04
C LEU A 162 8.39 -2.58 1.32
N LEU A 163 7.71 -1.44 1.43
CA LEU A 163 8.31 -0.12 1.62
C LEU A 163 8.85 0.09 3.03
N LEU A 164 8.09 -0.33 4.04
CA LEU A 164 8.46 -0.17 5.45
C LEU A 164 9.47 -1.24 5.89
N ASN A 165 9.40 -2.45 5.32
CA ASN A 165 10.35 -3.52 5.59
C ASN A 165 11.63 -3.34 4.76
N GLY A 166 12.61 -2.62 5.33
CA GLY A 166 13.91 -2.41 4.69
C GLY A 166 14.29 -0.95 4.47
N ALA A 167 13.37 -0.02 4.70
CA ALA A 167 13.63 1.41 4.61
C ALA A 167 13.97 2.03 5.96
N TRP A 168 14.78 3.07 5.91
CA TRP A 168 15.01 3.98 7.02
C TRP A 168 15.27 5.38 6.48
N THR A 169 15.06 6.39 7.32
CA THR A 169 15.44 7.77 7.04
C THR A 169 16.41 8.28 8.10
N MET A 170 17.48 8.95 7.65
CA MET A 170 18.48 9.52 8.53
C MET A 170 18.61 11.01 8.25
N ASN A 171 18.54 11.81 9.32
CA ASN A 171 18.66 13.26 9.24
C ASN A 171 19.81 13.72 10.14
N VAL A 172 20.66 14.59 9.62
CA VAL A 172 21.68 15.30 10.38
C VAL A 172 21.29 16.77 10.37
N VAL A 173 21.01 17.31 11.55
CA VAL A 173 20.65 18.73 11.73
C VAL A 173 21.78 19.42 12.48
N ARG A 174 22.42 20.40 11.84
CA ARG A 174 23.50 21.20 12.39
C ARG A 174 22.94 22.56 12.78
N SER A 175 23.05 22.86 14.07
CA SER A 175 22.59 24.12 14.62
C SER A 175 23.69 24.76 15.46
N ASN A 176 23.51 26.02 15.84
CA ASN A 176 24.42 26.69 16.76
C ASN A 176 24.51 26.00 18.14
N ASP A 177 23.48 25.24 18.51
CA ASP A 177 23.37 24.54 19.80
C ASP A 177 23.96 23.12 19.78
N GLY A 178 24.52 22.68 18.65
CA GLY A 178 25.10 21.35 18.47
C GLY A 178 24.57 20.62 17.23
N VAL A 179 24.95 19.34 17.11
CA VAL A 179 24.57 18.49 15.98
C VAL A 179 23.64 17.38 16.44
N SER A 180 22.47 17.28 15.80
CA SER A 180 21.50 16.21 16.04
C SER A 180 21.51 15.23 14.88
N TYR A 181 21.90 13.99 15.15
CA TYR A 181 21.73 12.86 14.25
C TYR A 181 20.42 12.16 14.62
N ARG A 182 19.60 11.82 13.63
CA ARG A 182 18.29 11.20 13.81
C ARG A 182 18.13 10.07 12.82
N LEU A 183 17.61 8.93 13.27
CA LEU A 183 17.32 7.77 12.44
C LEU A 183 15.89 7.32 12.72
N HIS A 184 15.11 7.05 11.68
CA HIS A 184 13.77 6.51 11.78
C HIS A 184 13.60 5.29 10.90
N TYR A 185 12.92 4.27 11.43
CA TYR A 185 12.60 3.05 10.70
C TYR A 185 11.42 2.32 11.34
N CYS A 186 10.92 1.28 10.69
CA CYS A 186 9.87 0.43 11.24
C CYS A 186 10.47 -0.91 11.67
N ASP A 187 10.28 -1.27 12.94
CA ASP A 187 10.58 -2.61 13.44
C ASP A 187 9.31 -3.46 13.40
N LEU A 188 9.19 -4.25 12.33
CA LEU A 188 8.06 -5.16 12.13
C LEU A 188 8.20 -6.46 12.92
N SER A 189 9.40 -6.74 13.45
CA SER A 189 9.70 -7.94 14.24
C SER A 189 9.45 -7.75 15.73
N ALA A 190 9.31 -6.50 16.18
CA ALA A 190 9.01 -6.15 17.55
C ALA A 190 7.72 -6.81 18.06
N THR A 191 7.77 -7.30 19.30
CA THR A 191 6.61 -7.83 20.03
C THR A 191 6.08 -6.85 21.07
N SER A 192 6.89 -5.87 21.47
CA SER A 192 6.52 -4.78 22.38
C SER A 192 7.39 -3.54 22.17
N ALA A 193 7.03 -2.43 22.81
CA ALA A 193 7.83 -1.22 22.81
C ALA A 193 9.22 -1.45 23.43
N GLU A 194 9.29 -2.22 24.53
CA GLU A 194 10.55 -2.52 25.21
C GLU A 194 11.48 -3.38 24.33
N SER A 195 10.94 -4.34 23.58
CA SER A 195 11.76 -5.15 22.67
C SER A 195 12.35 -4.29 21.55
N ALA A 196 11.57 -3.36 21.00
CA ALA A 196 12.05 -2.46 19.95
C ALA A 196 13.11 -1.48 20.48
N ILE A 197 12.93 -0.93 21.69
CA ILE A 197 13.94 -0.07 22.33
C ILE A 197 15.24 -0.84 22.54
N ALA A 198 15.16 -2.07 23.08
CA ALA A 198 16.34 -2.89 23.32
C ALA A 198 17.07 -3.25 22.01
N ALA A 199 16.33 -3.60 20.95
CA ALA A 199 16.90 -3.89 19.64
C ALA A 199 17.60 -2.67 19.03
N ALA A 200 16.98 -1.49 19.11
CA ALA A 200 17.56 -0.24 18.63
C ALA A 200 18.82 0.16 19.42
N MET A 201 18.81 0.03 20.74
CA MET A 201 20.00 0.26 21.57
C MET A 201 21.13 -0.68 21.20
N ALA A 202 20.83 -1.96 20.95
CA ALA A 202 21.84 -2.94 20.54
C ALA A 202 22.41 -2.62 19.14
N ALA A 203 21.57 -2.21 18.19
CA ALA A 203 21.99 -1.85 16.83
C ALA A 203 22.91 -0.62 16.82
N GLU A 204 22.63 0.37 17.67
CA GLU A 204 23.43 1.60 17.80
C GLU A 204 24.66 1.45 18.72
N GLY A 205 24.75 0.33 19.43
CA GLY A 205 25.80 0.09 20.42
C GLY A 205 25.67 0.95 21.68
N PHE A 206 24.46 1.37 22.05
CA PHE A 206 24.20 2.11 23.29
C PHE A 206 24.24 1.17 24.50
N PRO A 207 25.19 1.34 25.44
CA PRO A 207 25.29 0.45 26.58
C PRO A 207 24.13 0.68 27.55
N ALA A 208 23.50 -0.39 28.04
CA ALA A 208 22.32 -0.32 28.90
C ALA A 208 22.58 0.45 30.21
N GLU A 209 23.80 0.37 30.74
CA GLU A 209 24.25 1.07 31.94
C GLU A 209 24.34 2.60 31.77
N THR A 210 24.34 3.10 30.54
CA THR A 210 24.35 4.54 30.25
C THR A 210 22.96 5.16 30.23
N ALA A 211 21.92 4.33 30.32
CA ALA A 211 20.55 4.80 30.38
C ALA A 211 20.29 5.53 31.70
N THR A 212 19.79 6.76 31.58
CA THR A 212 19.52 7.64 32.72
C THR A 212 18.03 7.78 33.02
N GLU A 213 17.18 7.61 32.01
CA GLU A 213 15.74 7.80 32.13
C GLU A 213 15.00 6.94 31.09
N ALA A 214 13.83 6.44 31.49
CA ALA A 214 12.88 5.76 30.63
C ALA A 214 11.46 6.13 31.04
N GLY A 215 10.53 6.17 30.09
CA GLY A 215 9.15 6.54 30.36
C GLY A 215 8.31 6.68 29.11
N VAL A 216 7.18 7.35 29.25
CA VAL A 216 6.26 7.72 28.16
C VAL A 216 6.31 9.23 28.01
N ASP A 217 6.49 9.72 26.79
CA ASP A 217 6.50 11.17 26.52
C ASP A 217 5.09 11.75 26.35
N ASP A 218 5.00 13.07 26.19
CA ASP A 218 3.71 13.78 26.05
C ASP A 218 2.91 13.36 24.81
N ALA A 219 3.58 12.75 23.81
CA ALA A 219 2.94 12.21 22.62
C ALA A 219 2.51 10.74 22.78
N GLY A 220 2.78 10.13 23.95
CA GLY A 220 2.44 8.74 24.24
C GLY A 220 3.49 7.73 23.75
N ASN A 221 4.68 8.18 23.35
CA ASN A 221 5.75 7.29 22.89
C ASN A 221 6.54 6.76 24.09
N ASN A 222 6.84 5.47 24.08
CA ASN A 222 7.80 4.92 25.04
C ASN A 222 9.19 5.35 24.63
N PHE A 223 10.03 5.75 25.60
CA PHE A 223 11.39 6.17 25.31
C PHE A 223 12.37 5.70 26.38
N GLN A 224 13.63 5.66 25.97
CA GLN A 224 14.78 5.50 26.84
C GLN A 224 15.88 6.46 26.39
N THR A 225 16.55 7.09 27.34
CA THR A 225 17.59 8.10 27.09
C THR A 225 18.79 7.86 27.98
N GLY A 226 19.95 8.31 27.52
CA GLY A 226 21.20 8.19 28.24
C GLY A 226 22.30 9.07 27.65
N LYS A 227 23.51 8.88 28.14
CA LYS A 227 24.70 9.62 27.68
C LYS A 227 25.86 8.70 27.40
N ILE A 228 26.53 8.92 26.27
CA ILE A 228 27.75 8.21 25.91
C ILE A 228 28.86 9.22 25.60
N ASP A 229 30.11 8.80 25.76
CA ASP A 229 31.25 9.53 25.24
C ASP A 229 31.62 8.95 23.88
N VAL A 230 31.68 9.81 22.86
CA VAL A 230 32.10 9.46 21.52
C VAL A 230 33.31 10.31 21.17
N SER A 231 34.48 9.69 21.18
CA SER A 231 35.75 10.35 20.85
C SER A 231 36.03 11.62 21.66
N GLY A 232 35.65 11.66 22.95
CA GLY A 232 35.80 12.81 23.84
C GLY A 232 34.67 13.83 23.80
N THR A 233 33.63 13.59 22.98
CA THR A 233 32.40 14.39 22.96
C THR A 233 31.33 13.66 23.75
N THR A 234 30.77 14.30 24.79
CA THR A 234 29.63 13.76 25.53
C THR A 234 28.34 13.94 24.73
N CYS A 235 27.85 12.85 24.15
CA CYS A 235 26.61 12.83 23.39
C CYS A 235 25.44 12.36 24.27
N THR A 236 24.27 12.95 24.04
CA THR A 236 23.00 12.46 24.63
C THR A 236 22.25 11.65 23.59
N TRP A 237 21.93 10.40 23.90
CA TRP A 237 21.14 9.53 23.02
C TRP A 237 19.73 9.35 23.57
N ARG A 238 18.76 9.20 22.67
CA ARG A 238 17.38 8.84 22.99
C ARG A 238 16.84 7.90 21.93
N VAL A 239 16.27 6.79 22.37
CA VAL A 239 15.45 5.89 21.56
C VAL A 239 14.01 6.10 21.96
N SER A 240 13.12 6.37 20.99
CA SER A 240 11.69 6.52 21.22
C SER A 240 10.93 5.63 20.24
N VAL A 241 9.86 5.00 20.70
CA VAL A 241 9.06 4.08 19.91
C VAL A 241 7.58 4.33 20.13
N CYS A 242 6.79 4.13 19.08
CA CYS A 242 5.34 4.11 19.17
C CYS A 242 4.77 2.98 18.30
N PRO A 243 3.53 2.53 18.58
CA PRO A 243 2.87 1.54 17.74
C PRO A 243 2.85 2.02 16.29
N LEU A 244 3.22 1.14 15.34
CA LEU A 244 3.27 1.49 13.93
C LEU A 244 1.93 2.05 13.42
N SER A 245 0.81 1.51 13.94
CA SER A 245 -0.56 1.95 13.63
C SER A 245 -0.85 3.40 14.03
N ALA A 246 -0.10 3.98 14.98
CA ALA A 246 -0.22 5.39 15.34
C ALA A 246 0.37 6.33 14.27
N VAL A 247 1.28 5.82 13.43
CA VAL A 247 1.93 6.57 12.34
C VAL A 247 1.29 6.21 10.99
N TYR A 248 1.12 4.92 10.74
CA TYR A 248 0.54 4.37 9.52
C TYR A 248 -0.61 3.42 9.86
N ASP A 249 -1.84 3.89 9.67
CA ASP A 249 -3.04 3.06 9.83
C ASP A 249 -3.22 2.12 8.62
N ILE A 250 -2.48 1.00 8.63
CA ILE A 250 -2.48 0.00 7.56
C ILE A 250 -2.90 -1.36 8.13
N SER A 251 -3.99 -1.90 7.61
CA SER A 251 -4.52 -3.19 8.03
C SER A 251 -3.59 -4.36 7.68
N GLY A 252 -3.44 -5.32 8.59
CA GLY A 252 -2.74 -6.59 8.34
C GLY A 252 -1.28 -6.62 8.79
N PHE A 253 -0.76 -5.52 9.35
CA PHE A 253 0.54 -5.50 10.02
C PHE A 253 0.48 -6.14 11.43
N PRO A 254 1.61 -6.63 11.96
CA PRO A 254 1.67 -7.16 13.32
C PRO A 254 1.27 -6.10 14.35
N GLU A 255 0.44 -6.46 15.33
CA GLU A 255 0.01 -5.52 16.40
C GLU A 255 1.19 -5.03 17.26
N GLY A 256 2.26 -5.83 17.35
CA GLY A 256 3.48 -5.48 18.08
C GLY A 256 4.45 -4.57 17.31
N ALA A 257 4.24 -4.34 16.01
CA ALA A 257 5.16 -3.58 15.17
C ALA A 257 5.31 -2.14 15.68
N GLN A 258 6.55 -1.64 15.69
CA GLN A 258 6.88 -0.33 16.23
C GLN A 258 7.46 0.58 15.13
N TYR A 259 7.09 1.86 15.18
CA TYR A 259 7.86 2.92 14.53
C TYR A 259 8.94 3.39 15.51
N VAL A 260 10.20 3.31 15.09
CA VAL A 260 11.37 3.57 15.93
C VAL A 260 12.03 4.86 15.49
N GLY A 261 12.30 5.74 16.46
CA GLY A 261 13.11 6.94 16.29
C GLY A 261 14.32 6.91 17.23
N VAL A 262 15.51 6.98 16.66
CA VAL A 262 16.77 7.14 17.39
C VAL A 262 17.27 8.56 17.19
N ARG A 263 17.71 9.20 18.26
CA ARG A 263 18.33 10.53 18.23
C ARG A 263 19.62 10.52 19.03
N LEU A 264 20.69 11.03 18.43
CA LEU A 264 21.95 11.34 19.10
C LEU A 264 22.22 12.84 18.97
N THR A 265 22.49 13.51 20.08
CA THR A 265 22.83 14.95 20.08
C THR A 265 24.24 15.11 20.64
N ALA A 266 25.12 15.69 19.83
CA ALA A 266 26.53 15.95 20.14
C ALA A 266 26.78 17.44 20.34
#